data_AF-A0A843JRT8-F1
#
_entry.id   AF-A0A843JRT8-F1
#
_cell.length_a   1.000
_cell.length_b   1.000
_cell.length_c   1.000
_cell.angle_alpha   90.00
_cell.angle_beta   90.00
_cell.angle_gamma   90.00
#
_symmetry.space_group_name_H-M   'P 1'
#
loop_
_entity.id
_entity.type
_entity.pdbx_description
1 polymer ?
#
loop_
_entity_poly.entity_id
_entity_poly.type
_entity_poly.pdbx_seq_one_letter_code
_entity_poly.pdbx_strand_id
1 'polypeptide(L)'
;MRKKKTEDIDIKELMLEYAENNDIFTEEDDKITKVKKILWHRLNETDRRIMMIYAETASLRTTAKIIGVSVCTIHHKIHQIQEEFKQCI
;
A
#
# COMPACT_ATOMS: atom_id res chain seq x y z
N MET A 1 28.40 -3.63 0.74
CA MET A 1 26.96 -3.58 1.12
C MET A 1 26.55 -2.12 1.30
N ARG A 2 25.79 -1.54 0.35
CA ARG A 2 25.29 -0.16 0.47
C ARG A 2 24.15 -0.15 1.49
N LYS A 3 24.36 0.48 2.65
CA LYS A 3 23.26 0.82 3.56
C LYS A 3 22.34 1.79 2.81
N LYS A 4 21.15 1.38 2.39
CA LYS A 4 20.13 2.34 1.96
C LYS A 4 19.85 3.23 3.17
N LYS A 5 20.02 4.55 2.99
CA LYS A 5 19.54 5.56 3.92
C LYS A 5 18.05 5.23 4.15
N THR A 6 17.66 4.99 5.39
CA THR A 6 16.23 4.98 5.73
C THR A 6 15.80 6.43 5.61
N GLU A 7 15.31 6.82 4.44
CA GLU A 7 14.58 8.07 4.30
C GLU A 7 13.32 7.92 5.15
N ASP A 8 13.04 8.92 5.97
CA ASP A 8 11.84 8.91 6.80
C ASP A 8 10.64 8.91 5.86
N ILE A 9 9.84 7.85 5.93
CA ILE A 9 8.71 7.66 5.03
C ILE A 9 7.60 8.64 5.42
N ASP A 10 7.35 9.66 4.58
CA ASP A 10 6.19 10.52 4.75
C ASP A 10 4.92 9.82 4.25
N ILE A 11 4.14 9.31 5.20
CA ILE A 11 2.89 8.60 4.93
C ILE A 11 1.90 9.50 4.17
N LYS A 12 1.89 10.82 4.41
CA LYS A 12 0.93 11.71 3.74
C LYS A 12 1.24 11.86 2.26
N GLU A 13 2.53 11.99 1.92
CA GLU A 13 2.98 12.08 0.53
C GLU A 13 2.68 10.79 -0.24
N LEU A 14 2.97 9.63 0.37
CA LEU A 14 2.59 8.33 -0.20
C LEU A 14 1.08 8.23 -0.44
N MET A 15 0.26 8.68 0.51
CA MET A 15 -1.19 8.67 0.32
C MET A 15 -1.67 9.53 -0.85
N LEU A 16 -0.97 10.62 -1.16
CA LEU A 16 -1.28 11.48 -2.31
C LEU A 16 -0.85 10.84 -3.63
N GLU A 17 0.34 10.24 -3.69
CA GLU A 17 0.85 9.56 -4.89
C GLU A 17 -0.08 8.42 -5.32
N TYR A 18 -0.56 7.64 -4.36
CA TYR A 18 -1.45 6.52 -4.62
C TYR A 18 -2.92 6.91 -4.78
N ALA A 19 -3.28 8.19 -4.64
CA ALA A 19 -4.65 8.68 -4.77
C ALA A 19 -5.29 8.28 -6.11
N GLU A 20 -6.59 7.97 -6.07
CA GLU A 20 -7.35 7.78 -7.30
C GLU A 20 -7.47 9.13 -8.02
N ASN A 21 -6.97 9.20 -9.26
CA ASN A 21 -7.13 10.34 -10.14
C ASN A 21 -8.14 10.00 -11.23
N ASN A 22 -9.21 10.79 -11.33
CA ASN A 22 -10.28 10.61 -12.32
C ASN A 22 -10.06 11.47 -13.58
N ASP A 23 -8.82 11.88 -13.85
CA ASP A 23 -8.52 12.69 -15.03
C ASP A 23 -8.60 11.84 -16.31
N ILE A 24 -9.12 12.44 -17.38
CA ILE A 24 -9.56 11.76 -18.61
C ILE A 24 -8.36 11.29 -19.46
N PHE A 25 -7.15 11.77 -19.17
CA PHE A 25 -5.91 11.44 -19.88
C PHE A 25 -4.82 10.94 -18.92
N THR A 26 -5.13 9.93 -18.10
CA THR A 26 -4.12 9.28 -17.26
C THR A 26 -3.33 8.25 -18.07
N GLU A 27 -2.00 8.40 -18.14
CA GLU A 27 -1.07 7.43 -18.76
C GLU A 27 -0.86 6.17 -17.90
N GLU A 28 -1.89 5.74 -17.15
CA GLU A 28 -1.79 4.60 -16.23
C GLU A 28 -2.37 3.33 -16.88
N ASP A 29 -1.71 2.18 -16.64
CA ASP A 29 -2.19 0.86 -17.08
C ASP A 29 -3.55 0.52 -16.42
N ASP A 30 -4.47 -0.09 -17.16
CA ASP A 30 -5.79 -0.56 -16.68
C ASP A 30 -5.71 -1.36 -15.36
N LYS A 31 -4.64 -2.12 -15.16
CA LYS A 31 -4.38 -2.88 -13.92
C LYS A 31 -4.12 -1.95 -12.75
N ILE A 32 -3.33 -0.89 -12.95
CA ILE A 32 -3.02 0.11 -11.94
C ILE A 32 -4.30 0.84 -11.53
N THR A 33 -5.13 1.23 -12.50
CA THR A 33 -6.42 1.87 -12.25
C THR A 33 -7.34 0.98 -11.40
N LYS A 34 -7.42 -0.32 -11.70
CA LYS A 34 -8.20 -1.28 -10.90
C LYS A 34 -7.68 -1.40 -9.48
N VAL A 35 -6.35 -1.47 -9.31
CA VAL A 35 -5.72 -1.56 -7.99
C VAL A 35 -5.99 -0.30 -7.17
N LYS A 36 -5.84 0.89 -7.75
CA LYS A 36 -6.17 2.16 -7.08
C LYS A 36 -7.63 2.20 -6.65
N LYS A 37 -8.57 1.80 -7.50
CA LYS A 37 -10.00 1.72 -7.15
C LYS A 37 -10.27 0.84 -5.94
N ILE A 38 -9.68 -0.34 -5.88
CA ILE A 38 -9.85 -1.26 -4.74
C ILE A 38 -9.22 -0.65 -3.47
N LEU A 39 -8.00 -0.09 -3.59
CA LEU A 39 -7.35 0.61 -2.48
C LEU A 39 -8.26 1.70 -1.90
N TRP A 40 -8.86 2.56 -2.71
CA TRP A 40 -9.63 3.72 -2.23
C TRP A 40 -11.07 3.45 -1.83
N HIS A 41 -11.73 2.47 -2.45
CA HIS A 41 -13.16 2.22 -2.22
C HIS A 41 -13.46 1.00 -1.36
N ARG A 42 -12.54 0.04 -1.23
CA ARG A 42 -12.78 -1.19 -0.48
C ARG A 42 -12.01 -1.25 0.84
N LEU A 43 -10.80 -0.72 0.87
CA LEU A 43 -9.98 -0.74 2.07
C LEU A 43 -10.27 0.45 2.99
N ASN A 44 -10.35 0.17 4.29
CA ASN A 44 -10.35 1.21 5.32
C ASN A 44 -9.00 1.98 5.34
N GLU A 45 -8.95 3.13 6.02
CA GLU A 45 -7.75 3.98 6.06
C GLU A 45 -6.51 3.24 6.60
N THR A 46 -6.69 2.40 7.63
CA THR A 46 -5.59 1.66 8.25
C THR A 46 -4.99 0.63 7.29
N ASP A 47 -5.83 -0.17 6.65
CA ASP A 47 -5.42 -1.21 5.72
C ASP A 47 -4.77 -0.60 4.46
N ARG A 48 -5.28 0.56 4.00
CA ARG A 48 -4.63 1.38 2.97
C ARG A 48 -3.21 1.79 3.35
N ARG A 49 -3.03 2.36 4.55
CA ARG A 49 -1.70 2.77 5.03
C ARG A 49 -0.73 1.60 5.14
N ILE A 50 -1.20 0.45 5.64
CA ILE A 50 -0.39 -0.77 5.71
C ILE A 50 0.12 -1.16 4.32
N MET A 51 -0.76 -1.16 3.32
CA MET A 51 -0.39 -1.53 1.94
C MET A 51 0.57 -0.54 1.30
N MET A 52 0.37 0.77 1.47
CA MET A 52 1.27 1.78 0.92
C MET A 52 2.68 1.67 1.51
N ILE A 53 2.78 1.54 2.85
CA ILE A 53 4.08 1.35 3.51
C ILE A 53 4.72 0.02 3.08
N TYR A 54 3.92 -1.03 2.92
CA TYR A 54 4.43 -2.31 2.44
C TYR A 54 4.93 -2.24 0.99
N ALA A 55 4.21 -1.56 0.10
CA ALA A 55 4.61 -1.37 -1.30
C ALA A 55 5.95 -0.63 -1.40
N GLU A 56 6.13 0.42 -0.60
CA GLU A 56 7.36 1.21 -0.58
C GLU A 56 8.54 0.43 0.02
N THR A 57 8.30 -0.28 1.13
CA THR A 57 9.38 -0.97 1.86
C THR A 57 9.72 -2.35 1.30
N ALA A 58 8.79 -2.97 0.56
CA ALA A 58 8.84 -4.36 0.11
C ALA A 58 9.25 -5.36 1.20
N SER A 59 8.94 -5.07 2.48
CA SER A 59 9.44 -5.83 3.63
C SER A 59 8.47 -5.81 4.81
N LEU A 60 7.86 -6.96 5.10
CA LEU A 60 6.94 -7.15 6.24
C LEU A 60 7.54 -6.70 7.56
N ARG A 61 8.84 -6.97 7.77
CA ARG A 61 9.56 -6.62 8.99
C ARG A 61 9.72 -5.10 9.13
N THR A 62 10.05 -4.43 8.04
CA THR A 62 10.21 -2.97 8.02
C THR A 62 8.86 -2.29 8.21
N THR A 63 7.82 -2.73 7.50
CA THR A 63 6.45 -2.24 7.67
C THR A 63 5.97 -2.40 9.11
N ALA A 64 6.16 -3.58 9.71
CA ALA A 64 5.78 -3.84 11.10
C ALA A 64 6.51 -2.91 12.09
N LYS A 65 7.79 -2.64 11.86
CA LYS A 65 8.58 -1.71 12.67
C LYS A 65 8.07 -0.26 12.56
N ILE A 66 7.72 0.19 11.36
CA ILE A 66 7.22 1.54 11.10
C ILE A 66 5.84 1.75 11.76
N ILE A 67 4.97 0.76 11.64
CA ILE A 67 3.60 0.82 12.17
C ILE A 67 3.56 0.54 13.69
N GLY A 68 4.59 -0.11 14.24
CA GLY A 68 4.68 -0.43 15.66
C GLY A 68 3.87 -1.66 16.08
N VAL A 69 3.74 -2.65 15.20
CA VAL A 69 2.98 -3.89 15.45
C VAL A 69 3.81 -5.14 15.14
N SER A 70 3.29 -6.32 15.46
CA SER A 70 3.99 -7.57 15.18
C SER A 70 4.07 -7.87 13.67
N VAL A 71 5.13 -8.56 13.24
CA VAL A 71 5.28 -9.01 11.84
C VAL A 71 4.14 -9.94 11.44
N CYS A 72 3.68 -10.81 12.35
CA CYS A 72 2.54 -11.69 12.09
C CYS A 72 1.25 -10.91 11.84
N THR A 73 1.03 -9.79 12.54
CA THR A 73 -0.12 -8.92 12.33
C THR A 73 -0.10 -8.31 10.94
N ILE A 74 1.05 -7.76 10.50
CA ILE A 74 1.20 -7.21 9.15
C ILE A 74 1.02 -8.29 8.08
N HIS A 75 1.62 -9.46 8.28
CA HIS A 75 1.47 -10.59 7.37
C HIS A 75 -0.01 -10.99 7.21
N HIS A 76 -0.73 -11.14 8.33
CA HIS A 76 -2.15 -11.48 8.30
C HIS A 76 -2.97 -10.40 7.57
N LYS A 77 -2.68 -9.11 7.83
CA LYS A 77 -3.38 -8.01 7.19
C LYS A 77 -3.13 -7.93 5.69
N ILE A 78 -1.88 -8.05 5.24
CA ILE A 78 -1.57 -8.06 3.81
C ILE A 78 -2.24 -9.24 3.12
N HIS A 79 -2.24 -10.42 3.75
CA HIS A 79 -2.92 -11.58 3.19
C HIS A 79 -4.44 -11.36 3.08
N GLN A 80 -5.09 -10.80 4.10
CA GLN A 80 -6.52 -10.46 4.03
C GLN A 80 -6.81 -9.51 2.86
N ILE A 81 -6.00 -8.47 2.73
CA ILE A 81 -6.15 -7.48 1.67
C ILE A 81 -5.95 -8.12 0.29
N GLN A 82 -4.96 -9.01 0.13
CA GLN A 82 -4.76 -9.76 -1.11
C GLN A 82 -5.96 -10.63 -1.50
N GLU A 83 -6.65 -11.23 -0.53
CA GLU A 83 -7.88 -11.97 -0.80
C GLU A 83 -9.01 -11.04 -1.27
N GLU A 84 -9.10 -9.82 -0.73
CA GLU A 84 -10.06 -8.83 -1.24
C GLU A 84 -9.77 -8.43 -2.69
N PHE A 85 -8.49 -8.29 -3.07
CA PHE A 85 -8.09 -8.05 -4.46
C PHE A 85 -8.50 -9.19 -5.39
N LYS A 86 -8.28 -10.44 -4.98
CA LYS A 86 -8.64 -11.63 -5.78
C LYS A 86 -10.15 -11.76 -6.01
N GLN A 87 -10.99 -11.29 -5.09
CA GLN A 87 -12.44 -11.32 -5.27
C GLN A 87 -12.95 -10.25 -6.25
N CYS A 88 -12.12 -9.27 -6.60
CA CYS A 88 -12.52 -8.11 -7.42
C CYS A 88 -11.99 -8.15 -8.87
N ILE A 89 -11.06 -9.06 -9.19
CA ILE A 89 -10.46 -9.24 -10.52
C ILE A 89 -10.98 -10.53 -11.14
#